data_AF-F9ZUA6-F1
#
_entry.id   AF-F9ZUA6-F1
#
_cell.length_a   1.000
_cell.length_b   1.000
_cell.length_c   1.000
_cell.angle_alpha   90.00
_cell.angle_beta   90.00
_cell.angle_gamma   90.00
#
_symmetry.space_group_name_H-M   'P 1'
#
loop_
_entity.id
_entity.type
_entity.pdbx_description
1 polymer ?
#
loop_
_entity_poly.entity_id
_entity_poly.type
_entity_poly.pdbx_seq_one_letter_code
_entity_poly.pdbx_strand_id
1 'polypeptide(L)'
;MRSGILNSDILIAQLGLLCQGKCDFEAIERFRRGTFFAQAPGLRVVPSSPTLRQRLDEKGEAFLPWVDVSLLHLLKRAKATITPLSGGWVPLDLDVFILDNSNTRKEGIGWNYAGFVGYAPITAYLGQEG
;
A
#
# COMPACT_ATOMS: atom_id res chain seq x y z
N MET A 1 12.25 -27.59 -12.79
CA MET A 1 12.10 -26.89 -11.49
C MET A 1 11.13 -25.74 -11.70
N ARG A 2 9.91 -25.77 -11.14
CA ARG A 2 9.02 -24.59 -11.18
C ARG A 2 9.62 -23.53 -10.25
N SER A 3 10.29 -22.53 -10.82
CA SER A 3 10.76 -21.37 -10.06
C SER A 3 9.55 -20.67 -9.45
N GLY A 4 9.45 -20.67 -8.12
CA GLY A 4 8.38 -19.98 -7.41
C GLY A 4 8.50 -18.46 -7.55
N ILE A 5 7.38 -17.75 -7.46
CA ILE A 5 7.37 -16.28 -7.41
C ILE A 5 8.00 -15.85 -6.07
N LEU A 6 8.96 -14.91 -6.10
CA LEU A 6 9.58 -14.41 -4.87
C LEU A 6 8.62 -13.52 -4.09
N ASN A 7 8.77 -13.49 -2.76
CA ASN A 7 8.00 -12.59 -1.89
C ASN A 7 8.19 -11.10 -2.24
N SER A 8 9.41 -10.72 -2.65
CA SER A 8 9.68 -9.36 -3.13
C SER A 8 8.82 -9.00 -4.35
N ASP A 9 8.61 -9.95 -5.27
CA ASP A 9 7.81 -9.71 -6.47
C ASP A 9 6.32 -9.56 -6.12
N ILE A 10 5.84 -10.29 -5.11
CA ILE A 10 4.47 -10.13 -4.58
C ILE A 10 4.28 -8.72 -4.00
N LEU A 11 5.22 -8.27 -3.14
CA LEU A 11 5.16 -6.95 -2.51
C LEU A 11 5.24 -5.81 -3.53
N ILE A 12 6.20 -5.89 -4.46
CA ILE A 12 6.39 -4.87 -5.49
C ILE A 12 5.19 -4.82 -6.44
N ALA A 13 4.62 -5.97 -6.81
CA ALA A 13 3.40 -6.01 -7.62
C ALA A 13 2.21 -5.37 -6.92
N GLN A 14 2.00 -5.68 -5.62
CA GLN A 14 0.94 -5.04 -4.84
C GLN A 14 1.14 -3.53 -4.73
N LEU A 15 2.36 -3.07 -4.42
CA LEU A 15 2.69 -1.65 -4.37
C LEU A 15 2.44 -0.97 -5.72
N GLY A 16 2.83 -1.61 -6.84
CA GLY A 16 2.60 -1.10 -8.18
C GLY A 16 1.12 -0.97 -8.56
N LEU A 17 0.23 -1.81 -8.02
CA LEU A 17 -1.21 -1.64 -8.15
C LEU A 17 -1.71 -0.45 -7.33
N LEU A 18 -1.28 -0.36 -6.06
CA LEU A 18 -1.68 0.73 -5.16
C LEU A 18 -1.25 2.10 -5.67
N CYS A 19 -0.05 2.23 -6.24
CA CYS A 19 0.42 3.46 -6.89
C CYS A 19 -0.45 3.89 -8.08
N GLN A 20 -1.27 3.00 -8.63
CA GLN A 20 -2.22 3.30 -9.70
C GLN A 20 -3.68 3.41 -9.21
N GLY A 21 -3.89 3.48 -7.89
CA GLY A 21 -5.22 3.52 -7.27
C GLY A 21 -6.01 2.21 -7.39
N LYS A 22 -5.34 1.09 -7.69
CA LYS A 22 -5.99 -0.22 -7.85
C LYS A 22 -5.85 -1.02 -6.56
N CYS A 23 -6.95 -1.18 -5.84
CA CYS A 23 -7.00 -1.90 -4.57
C CYS A 23 -7.58 -3.32 -4.67
N ASP A 24 -8.03 -3.73 -5.86
CA ASP A 24 -8.53 -5.08 -6.12
C ASP A 24 -7.43 -5.95 -6.74
N PHE A 25 -7.26 -7.17 -6.23
CA PHE A 25 -6.28 -8.13 -6.73
C PHE A 25 -6.55 -8.52 -8.18
N GLU A 26 -7.81 -8.54 -8.63
CA GLU A 26 -8.16 -8.83 -10.04
C GLU A 26 -7.53 -7.85 -11.03
N ALA A 27 -7.21 -6.63 -10.57
CA ALA A 27 -6.62 -5.62 -11.41
C ALA A 27 -5.22 -6.03 -11.95
N ILE A 28 -4.53 -6.98 -11.30
CA ILE A 28 -3.23 -7.50 -11.73
C ILE A 28 -3.32 -8.23 -13.07
N GLU A 29 -4.45 -8.87 -13.38
CA GLU A 29 -4.60 -9.73 -14.56
C GLU A 29 -4.43 -8.93 -15.86
N ARG A 30 -4.80 -7.65 -15.85
CA ARG A 30 -4.62 -6.72 -16.98
C ARG A 30 -3.15 -6.52 -17.34
N PHE A 31 -2.24 -6.69 -16.38
CA PHE A 31 -0.82 -6.45 -16.56
C PHE A 31 -0.01 -7.71 -16.90
N ARG A 32 -0.62 -8.90 -16.84
CA ARG A 32 0.09 -10.16 -17.07
C ARG A 32 0.60 -10.36 -18.49
N ARG A 33 -0.04 -9.72 -19.47
CA ARG A 33 0.37 -9.77 -20.89
C ARG A 33 1.26 -8.58 -21.29
N GLY A 34 1.31 -7.54 -20.47
CA GLY A 34 2.11 -6.34 -20.72
C GLY A 34 3.49 -6.46 -20.10
N THR A 35 4.49 -5.87 -20.74
CA THR A 35 5.87 -5.86 -20.21
C THR A 35 6.14 -4.68 -19.30
N PHE A 36 5.50 -3.52 -19.55
CA PHE A 36 5.81 -2.26 -18.85
C PHE A 36 5.64 -2.37 -17.33
N PHE A 37 4.53 -2.95 -16.87
CA PHE A 37 4.26 -3.09 -15.43
C PHE A 37 5.33 -3.94 -14.73
N ALA A 38 5.86 -4.96 -15.41
CA ALA A 38 6.93 -5.77 -14.85
C ALA A 38 8.27 -5.04 -14.90
N GLN A 39 8.58 -4.42 -16.03
CA GLN A 39 9.88 -3.80 -16.28
C GLN A 39 10.13 -2.53 -15.47
N ALA A 40 9.11 -1.67 -15.31
CA ALA A 40 9.27 -0.39 -14.62
C ALA A 40 9.80 -0.53 -13.17
N PRO A 41 9.28 -1.46 -12.35
CA PRO A 41 9.84 -1.74 -11.03
C PRO A 41 10.84 -2.91 -11.00
N GLY A 42 11.16 -3.53 -12.14
CA GLY A 42 12.11 -4.66 -12.20
C GLY A 42 11.56 -6.00 -11.70
N LEU A 43 10.25 -6.22 -11.78
CA LEU A 43 9.63 -7.52 -11.51
C LEU A 43 10.07 -8.58 -12.52
N ARG A 44 10.40 -9.76 -12.02
CA ARG A 44 10.75 -10.92 -12.89
C ARG A 44 9.51 -11.58 -13.48
N VAL A 45 8.41 -11.55 -12.74
CA VAL A 45 7.12 -12.13 -13.13
C VAL A 45 5.97 -11.38 -12.48
N VAL A 46 4.90 -11.16 -13.23
CA VAL A 46 3.65 -10.60 -12.70
C VAL A 46 2.82 -11.76 -12.13
N PRO A 47 2.51 -11.77 -10.82
CA PRO A 47 1.69 -12.82 -10.22
C PRO A 47 0.26 -12.79 -10.77
N SER A 48 -0.43 -13.93 -10.69
CA SER A 48 -1.89 -13.96 -10.92
C SER A 48 -2.63 -13.40 -9.71
N SER A 49 -3.89 -13.00 -9.90
CA SER A 49 -4.77 -12.51 -8.82
C SER A 49 -4.84 -13.52 -7.65
N PRO A 50 -5.08 -14.83 -7.87
CA PRO A 50 -5.10 -15.80 -6.79
C PRO A 50 -3.76 -15.93 -6.05
N THR A 51 -2.64 -15.92 -6.79
CA THR A 51 -1.32 -16.01 -6.16
C THR A 51 -1.00 -14.77 -5.34
N LEU A 52 -1.33 -13.57 -5.85
CA LEU A 52 -1.14 -12.32 -5.14
C LEU A 52 -1.93 -12.32 -3.81
N ARG A 53 -3.22 -12.65 -3.87
CA ARG A 53 -4.10 -12.75 -2.70
C ARG A 53 -3.56 -13.76 -1.69
N GLN A 54 -3.39 -15.02 -2.12
CA GLN A 54 -2.97 -16.10 -1.22
C GLN A 54 -1.64 -15.78 -0.53
N ARG A 55 -0.67 -15.19 -1.25
CA ARG A 55 0.64 -14.87 -0.66
C ARG A 55 0.57 -13.71 0.34
N LEU A 56 -0.30 -12.74 0.10
CA LEU A 56 -0.54 -11.65 1.05
C LEU A 56 -1.32 -12.15 2.27
N ASP A 57 -2.29 -13.04 2.11
CA ASP A 57 -3.00 -13.65 3.23
C ASP A 57 -2.05 -14.51 4.10
N GLU A 58 -1.16 -15.27 3.47
CA GLU A 58 -0.21 -16.15 4.19
C GLU A 58 0.94 -15.42 4.88
N LYS A 59 1.38 -14.28 4.33
CA LYS A 59 2.66 -13.63 4.71
C LYS A 59 2.58 -12.13 4.94
N GLY A 60 1.41 -11.50 4.75
CA GLY A 60 1.24 -10.05 4.81
C GLY A 60 1.77 -9.43 6.09
N GLU A 61 1.42 -9.98 7.24
CA GLU A 61 1.93 -9.52 8.54
C GLU A 61 3.46 -9.61 8.65
N ALA A 62 4.04 -10.71 8.15
CA ALA A 62 5.48 -10.90 8.14
C ALA A 62 6.22 -9.94 7.19
N PHE A 63 5.51 -9.28 6.28
CA PHE A 63 6.06 -8.25 5.40
C PHE A 63 6.08 -6.86 6.03
N LEU A 64 5.22 -6.57 7.01
CA LEU A 64 5.08 -5.23 7.60
C LEU A 64 6.42 -4.63 8.08
N PRO A 65 7.30 -5.35 8.80
CA PRO A 65 8.58 -4.77 9.23
C PRO A 65 9.48 -4.33 8.06
N TRP A 66 9.39 -5.04 6.93
CA TRP A 66 10.15 -4.70 5.72
C TRP A 66 9.55 -3.49 5.00
N VAL A 67 8.23 -3.35 5.02
CA VAL A 67 7.53 -2.16 4.51
C VAL A 67 7.93 -0.94 5.33
N ASP A 68 7.95 -1.04 6.67
CA ASP A 68 8.34 0.06 7.56
C ASP A 68 9.78 0.53 7.28
N VAL A 69 10.73 -0.42 7.21
CA VAL A 69 12.12 -0.09 6.87
C VAL A 69 12.24 0.53 5.47
N SER A 70 11.46 0.04 4.51
CA SER A 70 11.46 0.56 3.14
C SER A 70 10.89 1.99 3.07
N LEU A 71 9.86 2.29 3.86
CA LEU A 71 9.29 3.63 3.98
C LEU A 71 10.31 4.62 4.55
N LEU A 72 11.05 4.24 5.60
CA LEU A 72 12.14 5.06 6.14
C LEU A 72 13.23 5.34 5.09
N HIS A 73 13.61 4.35 4.31
CA HIS A 73 14.56 4.54 3.21
C HIS A 73 14.01 5.46 2.12
N LEU A 74 12.72 5.32 1.78
CA LEU A 74 12.06 6.19 0.81
C LEU A 74 12.10 7.65 1.27
N LEU A 75 11.69 7.94 2.51
CA LEU A 75 11.68 9.29 3.06
C LEU A 75 13.08 9.91 3.08
N LYS A 76 14.10 9.15 3.51
CA LYS A 76 15.51 9.61 3.50
C LYS A 76 16.00 9.92 2.08
N ARG A 77 15.69 9.05 1.10
CA ARG A 77 16.10 9.24 -0.30
C ARG A 77 15.37 10.41 -0.96
N ALA A 78 14.08 10.57 -0.68
CA ALA A 78 13.28 11.69 -1.13
C ALA A 78 13.73 13.02 -0.51
N LYS A 79 14.58 12.97 0.54
CA LYS A 79 14.90 14.13 1.37
C LYS A 79 13.62 14.82 1.85
N ALA A 80 12.67 13.98 2.31
CA ALA A 80 11.39 14.46 2.81
C ALA A 80 11.64 15.55 3.85
N THR A 81 11.02 16.71 3.63
CA THR A 81 11.16 17.83 4.56
C THR A 81 10.22 17.56 5.74
N ILE A 82 10.73 17.79 6.94
CA ILE A 82 9.95 17.69 8.18
C ILE A 82 10.11 19.04 8.84
N THR A 83 9.23 19.98 8.51
CA THR A 83 9.36 21.36 8.97
C THR A 83 8.86 21.48 10.41
N PRO A 84 9.68 21.93 11.37
CA PRO A 84 9.23 22.20 12.72
C PRO A 84 8.42 23.49 12.77
N LEU A 85 7.61 23.66 13.81
CA LEU A 85 6.98 24.94 14.16
C LEU A 85 8.06 25.98 14.50
N SER A 86 7.66 27.26 14.60
CA SER A 86 8.55 28.37 15.01
C SER A 86 9.26 28.13 16.34
N GLY A 87 8.68 27.31 17.23
CA GLY A 87 9.28 26.89 18.50
C GLY A 87 10.25 25.70 18.43
N GLY A 88 10.55 25.17 17.23
CA GLY A 88 11.48 24.06 17.03
C GLY A 88 10.89 22.65 17.18
N TRP A 89 9.64 22.52 17.63
CA TRP A 89 8.93 21.24 17.76
C TRP A 89 8.37 20.78 16.41
N VAL A 90 8.45 19.48 16.13
CA VAL A 90 7.80 18.89 14.95
C VAL A 90 6.36 18.53 15.31
N PRO A 91 5.35 19.09 14.62
CA PRO A 91 3.97 18.71 14.85
C PRO A 91 3.69 17.31 14.31
N LEU A 92 2.80 16.59 15.01
CA LEU A 92 2.25 15.32 14.58
C LEU A 92 0.73 15.43 14.64
N ASP A 93 0.08 15.55 13.49
CA ASP A 93 -1.37 15.60 13.41
C ASP A 93 -1.93 14.18 13.25
N LEU A 94 -3.00 13.88 13.96
CA LEU A 94 -3.64 12.57 13.98
C LEU A 94 -5.10 12.74 13.62
N ASP A 95 -5.48 12.22 12.46
CA ASP A 95 -6.85 12.32 11.99
C ASP A 95 -7.38 10.97 11.49
N VAL A 96 -8.69 10.82 11.60
CA VAL A 96 -9.44 9.70 11.04
C VAL A 96 -10.06 10.18 9.74
N PHE A 97 -9.70 9.52 8.64
CA PHE A 97 -10.43 9.71 7.40
C PHE A 97 -11.24 8.47 7.05
N ILE A 98 -12.34 8.71 6.36
CA ILE A 98 -13.33 7.71 5.98
C ILE A 98 -13.13 7.33 4.52
N LEU A 99 -13.11 6.03 4.23
CA LEU A 99 -12.99 5.50 2.88
C LEU A 99 -14.25 4.74 2.50
N ASP A 100 -15.08 5.35 1.65
CA ASP A 100 -16.32 4.72 1.17
C ASP A 100 -16.02 3.42 0.42
N ASN A 101 -16.60 2.33 0.91
CA ASN A 101 -16.54 1.01 0.29
C ASN A 101 -17.94 0.38 0.22
N SER A 102 -19.01 1.20 0.23
CA SER A 102 -20.41 0.76 0.24
C SER A 102 -20.79 -0.08 -0.99
N ASN A 103 -20.11 0.15 -2.11
CA ASN A 103 -20.30 -0.60 -3.36
C ASN A 103 -19.42 -1.86 -3.45
N THR A 104 -18.78 -2.26 -2.35
CA THR A 104 -17.90 -3.43 -2.30
C THR A 104 -18.32 -4.37 -1.18
N ARG A 105 -17.71 -5.56 -1.14
CA ARG A 105 -17.89 -6.55 -0.06
C ARG A 105 -16.56 -6.88 0.60
N LYS A 106 -15.72 -5.86 0.80
CA LYS A 106 -14.40 -6.03 1.43
C LYS A 106 -14.56 -6.36 2.91
N GLU A 107 -13.62 -7.11 3.46
CA GLU A 107 -13.61 -7.50 4.87
C GLU A 107 -13.20 -6.32 5.76
N GLY A 108 -13.75 -6.26 6.98
CA GLY A 108 -13.40 -5.25 7.97
C GLY A 108 -13.97 -3.84 7.71
N ILE A 109 -14.91 -3.68 6.77
CA ILE A 109 -15.66 -2.43 6.59
C ILE A 109 -16.85 -2.36 7.55
N GLY A 110 -17.23 -1.15 7.98
CA GLY A 110 -18.33 -0.93 8.91
C GLY A 110 -19.06 0.39 8.66
N TRP A 111 -20.24 0.54 9.27
CA TRP A 111 -20.96 1.80 9.27
C TRP A 111 -20.18 2.86 10.06
N ASN A 112 -19.96 4.03 9.47
CA ASN A 112 -19.19 5.10 10.10
C ASN A 112 -20.03 6.37 10.32
N TYR A 113 -19.43 7.36 10.99
CA TYR A 113 -20.10 8.62 11.36
C TYR A 113 -20.47 9.51 10.16
N ALA A 114 -19.98 9.22 8.96
CA ALA A 114 -20.32 9.95 7.74
C ALA A 114 -21.44 9.29 6.93
N GLY A 115 -22.09 8.27 7.50
CA GLY A 115 -23.34 7.74 6.95
C GLY A 115 -23.17 6.77 5.78
N PHE A 116 -22.02 6.07 5.70
CA PHE A 116 -21.81 5.01 4.73
C PHE A 116 -21.00 3.85 5.31
N VAL A 117 -20.91 2.74 4.57
CA VAL A 117 -20.11 1.57 4.95
C VAL A 117 -18.71 1.70 4.37
N GLY A 118 -17.68 1.68 5.22
CA GLY A 118 -16.32 1.92 4.80
C GLY A 118 -15.26 1.57 5.83
N TYR A 119 -14.01 1.91 5.51
CA TYR A 119 -12.92 1.92 6.49
C TYR A 119 -12.82 3.29 7.15
N ALA A 120 -12.32 3.31 8.40
CA ALA A 120 -11.98 4.51 9.14
C ALA A 120 -10.56 4.40 9.72
N PRO A 121 -9.51 4.35 8.87
CA PRO A 121 -8.13 4.33 9.34
C PRO A 121 -7.78 5.61 10.10
N ILE A 122 -6.94 5.46 11.12
CA ILE A 122 -6.29 6.57 11.82
C ILE A 122 -4.92 6.76 11.19
N THR A 123 -4.61 7.97 10.75
CA THR A 123 -3.30 8.30 10.17
C THR A 123 -2.62 9.43 10.90
N ALA A 124 -1.29 9.46 10.75
CA ALA A 124 -0.44 10.47 11.34
C ALA A 124 0.30 11.23 10.25
N TYR A 125 0.32 12.56 10.40
CA TYR A 125 0.92 13.52 9.49
C TYR A 125 2.04 14.25 10.22
N LEU A 126 3.27 14.19 9.69
CA LEU A 126 4.49 14.57 10.42
C LEU A 126 5.13 15.81 9.78
N GLY A 127 5.27 16.88 10.56
CA GLY A 127 5.75 18.16 10.05
C GLY A 127 4.62 19.09 9.62
N GLN A 128 4.98 20.30 9.17
CA GLN A 128 4.00 21.26 8.66
C GLN A 128 3.48 20.91 7.26
N GLU A 129 4.11 19.95 6.59
CA GLU A 129 3.78 19.49 5.26
C GLU A 129 2.46 18.69 5.19
N GLY A 130 2.06 18.06 6.31
CA GLY A 130 1.00 17.05 6.34
C GLY A 130 1.55 15.67 6.00
#